data_AF-A0A8T4JLG5-F1
#
_entry.id   AF-A0A8T4JLG5-F1
#
_cell.length_a   1.000
_cell.length_b   1.000
_cell.length_c   1.000
_cell.angle_alpha   90.00
_cell.angle_beta   90.00
_cell.angle_gamma   90.00
#
_symmetry.space_group_name_H-M   'P 1'
#
loop_
_entity.id
_entity.type
_entity.pdbx_description
1 polymer ?
#
loop_
_entity_poly.entity_id
_entity_poly.type
_entity_poly.pdbx_seq_one_letter_code
_entity_poly.pdbx_strand_id
1 'polypeptide(L)'
;MKNKKGAEMTIGTIVIIILALVVLVVLIVGFTMGWGNFWSKMTSFIGGSSNIDTTIQACKTYCTTEAMNSFCKEDRAVKGEGMNGLIDSEIAAGLNKDKGTCKELYDNYKDLGFESCEAFTVAECKKE
;
A
#
# COMPACT_ATOMS: atom_id res chain seq x y z
N MET A 1 -1.62 67.12 10.43
CA MET A 1 -0.75 66.08 9.84
C MET A 1 -1.38 64.71 10.16
N LYS A 2 -1.99 64.05 9.17
CA LYS A 2 -2.67 62.76 9.38
C LYS A 2 -1.65 61.62 9.29
N ASN A 3 -1.17 61.16 10.43
CA ASN A 3 -0.41 59.92 10.53
C ASN A 3 -1.35 58.75 10.20
N LYS A 4 -1.30 58.27 8.95
CA LYS A 4 -1.90 56.97 8.60
C LYS A 4 -0.96 55.89 9.11
N LYS A 5 -1.20 55.40 10.33
CA LYS A 5 -0.57 54.15 10.79
C LYS A 5 -1.07 53.04 9.85
N GLY A 6 -0.17 52.48 9.05
CA GLY A 6 -0.45 51.28 8.27
C GLY A 6 -0.90 50.18 9.21
N ALA A 7 -1.93 49.43 8.82
CA ALA A 7 -2.42 48.32 9.62
C ALA A 7 -1.25 47.37 9.92
N GLU A 8 -0.87 47.25 11.20
CA GLU A 8 0.10 46.25 11.63
C GLU A 8 -0.56 44.88 11.45
N MET A 9 -0.31 44.27 10.28
CA MET A 9 -0.64 42.88 10.10
C MET A 9 0.28 42.06 11.00
N THR A 10 -0.32 41.31 11.90
CA THR A 10 0.40 40.38 12.77
C THR A 10 1.12 39.34 11.90
N ILE A 11 2.34 38.97 12.29
CA ILE A 11 3.18 37.99 11.58
C ILE A 11 2.40 36.69 11.29
N GLY A 12 1.51 36.28 12.21
CA GLY A 12 0.63 35.12 12.02
C GLY A 12 -0.28 35.23 10.80
N THR A 13 -0.79 36.43 10.49
CA THR A 13 -1.63 36.66 9.30
C THR A 13 -0.84 36.43 8.02
N ILE A 14 0.42 36.86 7.98
CA ILE A 14 1.30 36.67 6.83
C ILE A 14 1.58 35.17 6.61
N VAL A 15 1.87 34.43 7.68
CA VAL A 15 2.12 32.98 7.61
C VAL A 15 0.90 32.23 7.09
N ILE A 16 -0.30 32.58 7.57
CA ILE A 16 -1.55 31.94 7.13
C ILE A 16 -1.82 32.20 5.64
N ILE A 17 -1.61 33.43 5.17
CA ILE A 17 -1.79 33.77 3.75
C ILE A 17 -0.83 32.94 2.88
N ILE A 18 0.43 32.82 3.28
CA ILE A 18 1.42 32.02 2.54
C ILE A 18 1.02 30.54 2.53
N LEU A 19 0.61 29.98 3.66
CA LEU A 19 0.16 28.58 3.75
C LEU A 19 -1.06 28.32 2.86
N ALA A 20 -2.03 29.23 2.87
CA ALA A 20 -3.23 29.13 2.03
C ALA A 20 -2.87 29.16 0.53
N LEU A 21 -1.94 30.03 0.13
CA LEU A 21 -1.45 30.08 -1.26
C LEU A 21 -0.73 28.80 -1.67
N VAL A 22 0.12 28.24 -0.80
CA VAL A 22 0.82 26.97 -1.06
C VAL A 22 -0.17 25.83 -1.25
N VAL A 23 -1.16 25.71 -0.36
CA VAL A 23 -2.19 24.68 -0.47
C VAL A 23 -2.98 24.83 -1.77
N LEU A 24 -3.34 26.06 -2.14
CA LEU A 24 -4.08 26.34 -3.38
C LEU A 24 -3.29 25.92 -4.62
N VAL A 25 -1.98 26.20 -4.67
CA VAL A 25 -1.10 25.76 -5.76
C VAL A 25 -1.00 24.24 -5.81
N VAL A 26 -0.81 23.58 -4.67
CA VAL A 26 -0.72 22.11 -4.60
C VAL A 26 -2.01 21.45 -5.08
N LEU A 27 -3.17 21.99 -4.72
CA LEU A 27 -4.46 21.47 -5.19
C LEU A 27 -4.64 21.66 -6.70
N ILE A 28 -4.28 22.82 -7.25
CA ILE A 28 -4.33 23.04 -8.70
C ILE A 28 -3.41 22.07 -9.42
N VAL A 29 -2.16 21.93 -8.99
CA VAL A 29 -1.19 21.00 -9.62
C VAL A 29 -1.63 19.54 -9.45
N GLY A 30 -2.09 19.16 -8.26
CA GLY A 30 -2.55 17.81 -7.95
C GLY A 30 -3.79 17.41 -8.75
N PHE A 31 -4.74 18.32 -8.96
CA PHE A 31 -5.92 18.05 -9.78
C PHE A 31 -5.65 18.16 -11.29
N THR A 32 -4.68 18.97 -11.74
CA THR A 32 -4.34 19.11 -13.17
C THR A 32 -3.42 18.01 -13.69
N MET A 33 -2.38 17.65 -12.94
CA MET A 33 -1.45 16.57 -13.33
C MET A 33 -1.91 15.19 -12.84
N GLY A 34 -2.91 15.17 -11.96
CA GLY A 34 -3.39 13.96 -11.30
C GLY A 34 -2.44 13.52 -10.19
N TRP A 35 -3.02 12.96 -9.13
CA TRP A 35 -2.23 12.45 -8.01
C TRP A 35 -1.41 11.19 -8.34
N GLY A 36 -1.65 10.54 -9.48
CA GLY A 36 -1.00 9.27 -9.84
C GLY A 36 0.53 9.34 -9.89
N ASN A 37 1.11 10.43 -10.40
CA ASN A 37 2.57 10.60 -10.47
C ASN A 37 3.17 10.92 -9.09
N PHE A 38 2.45 11.65 -8.24
CA PHE A 38 2.86 11.94 -6.87
C PHE A 38 2.78 10.69 -5.99
N TRP A 39 1.68 9.94 -6.06
CA TRP A 39 1.55 8.66 -5.37
C TRP A 39 2.58 7.66 -5.86
N SER A 40 2.84 7.55 -7.17
CA SER A 40 3.87 6.64 -7.71
C SER A 40 5.27 6.95 -7.16
N LYS A 41 5.67 8.23 -7.13
CA LYS A 41 6.94 8.66 -6.54
C LYS A 41 6.97 8.53 -5.03
N MET A 42 5.84 8.79 -4.36
CA MET A 42 5.72 8.65 -2.92
C MET A 42 5.72 7.18 -2.48
N THR A 43 5.06 6.29 -3.22
CA THR A 43 5.15 4.84 -2.99
C THR A 43 6.56 4.35 -3.24
N SER A 44 7.27 4.87 -4.24
CA SER A 44 8.70 4.54 -4.46
C SER A 44 9.63 5.06 -3.37
N PHE A 45 9.21 6.05 -2.58
CA PHE A 45 10.04 6.67 -1.53
C PHE A 45 9.64 6.23 -0.11
N ILE A 46 8.40 5.81 0.11
CA ILE A 46 7.82 5.45 1.41
C ILE A 46 7.48 3.95 1.51
N GLY A 47 7.24 3.27 0.39
CA GLY A 47 6.89 1.85 0.37
C GLY A 47 7.93 1.04 -0.39
N GLY A 48 8.82 0.36 0.35
CA GLY A 48 9.64 -0.71 -0.20
C GLY A 48 8.76 -1.61 -1.06
N SER A 49 9.25 -2.01 -2.24
CA SER A 49 8.46 -2.73 -3.23
C SER A 49 8.20 -4.20 -2.83
N SER A 50 8.28 -4.51 -1.53
CA SER A 50 7.88 -5.76 -0.92
C SER A 50 6.53 -5.61 -0.20
N ASN A 51 5.51 -6.34 -0.66
CA ASN A 51 4.21 -6.42 0.00
C ASN A 51 3.93 -7.81 0.58
N ILE A 52 4.98 -8.61 0.80
CA ILE A 52 4.89 -9.96 1.37
C ILE A 52 4.19 -9.93 2.73
N ASP A 53 4.68 -9.14 3.69
CA ASP A 53 4.11 -9.06 5.04
C ASP A 53 2.65 -8.60 5.04
N THR A 54 2.33 -7.58 4.24
CA THR A 54 0.95 -7.09 4.12
C THR A 54 0.03 -8.14 3.51
N THR A 55 0.54 -8.97 2.61
CA THR A 55 -0.25 -10.05 2.00
C THR A 55 -0.43 -11.22 2.97
N ILE A 56 0.60 -11.59 3.73
CA ILE A 56 0.51 -12.58 4.81
C ILE A 56 -0.53 -12.14 5.83
N GLN A 57 -0.49 -10.89 6.28
CA GLN A 57 -1.44 -10.35 7.23
C GLN A 57 -2.87 -10.34 6.68
N ALA A 58 -3.05 -10.02 5.40
CA ALA A 58 -4.34 -10.09 4.74
C ALA A 58 -4.87 -11.53 4.73
N CYS A 59 -4.04 -12.51 4.34
CA CYS A 59 -4.42 -13.93 4.35
C CYS A 59 -4.80 -14.44 5.74
N LYS A 60 -4.04 -14.05 6.78
CA LYS A 60 -4.39 -14.35 8.19
C LYS A 60 -5.74 -13.73 8.57
N THR A 61 -6.01 -12.50 8.13
CA THR A 61 -7.28 -11.82 8.42
C THR A 61 -8.47 -12.51 7.73
N TYR A 62 -8.33 -12.90 6.46
CA TYR A 62 -9.41 -13.63 5.77
C TYR A 62 -9.68 -15.00 6.39
N CYS A 63 -8.63 -15.65 6.88
CA CYS A 63 -8.75 -16.88 7.64
C CYS A 63 -9.54 -16.69 8.93
N THR A 64 -9.19 -15.70 9.76
CA THR A 64 -9.84 -15.47 11.06
C THR A 64 -11.26 -14.91 10.93
N THR A 65 -11.56 -14.23 9.83
CA THR A 65 -12.89 -13.66 9.55
C THR A 65 -13.81 -14.59 8.77
N GLU A 66 -13.37 -15.82 8.50
CA GLU A 66 -14.11 -16.80 7.70
C GLU A 66 -14.58 -16.23 6.33
N ALA A 67 -13.76 -15.36 5.72
CA ALA A 67 -13.98 -14.81 4.39
C ALA A 67 -13.49 -15.75 3.26
N MET A 68 -14.18 -16.87 3.07
CA MET A 68 -13.78 -17.96 2.17
C MET A 68 -13.55 -17.51 0.71
N ASN A 69 -14.44 -16.67 0.17
CA ASN A 69 -14.30 -16.16 -1.19
C ASN A 69 -13.01 -15.34 -1.36
N SER A 70 -12.69 -14.47 -0.39
CA SER A 70 -11.46 -13.68 -0.40
C SER A 70 -10.22 -14.54 -0.19
N PHE A 71 -10.31 -15.63 0.57
CA PHE A 71 -9.17 -16.53 0.77
C PHE A 71 -8.89 -17.41 -0.47
N CYS A 72 -9.93 -17.95 -1.10
CA CYS A 72 -9.83 -19.00 -2.12
C CYS A 72 -9.95 -18.51 -3.57
N LYS A 73 -10.53 -17.33 -3.84
CA LYS A 73 -10.83 -16.86 -5.22
C LYS A 73 -10.22 -15.51 -5.57
N GLU A 74 -9.85 -14.73 -4.56
CA GLU A 74 -9.32 -13.38 -4.79
C GLU A 74 -7.81 -13.44 -5.01
N ASP A 75 -7.41 -13.15 -6.24
CA ASP A 75 -6.01 -13.09 -6.67
C ASP A 75 -5.29 -11.90 -6.05
N ARG A 76 -4.13 -12.16 -5.45
CA ARG A 76 -3.26 -11.12 -4.89
C ARG A 76 -1.91 -11.17 -5.58
N ALA A 77 -1.44 -10.00 -5.99
CA ALA A 77 -0.07 -9.85 -6.47
C ALA A 77 0.85 -9.69 -5.26
N VAL A 78 1.79 -10.62 -5.08
CA VAL A 78 2.81 -10.49 -4.03
C VAL A 78 4.08 -10.00 -4.69
N LYS A 79 4.58 -8.84 -4.29
CA LYS A 79 5.89 -8.35 -4.72
C LYS A 79 6.86 -8.59 -3.59
N GLY A 80 7.98 -9.21 -3.93
CA GLY A 80 9.14 -9.31 -3.06
C GLY A 80 10.26 -8.49 -3.66
N GLU A 81 10.87 -7.61 -2.88
CA GLU A 81 12.19 -7.06 -3.23
C GLU A 81 13.24 -8.06 -2.80
N GLY A 82 13.92 -8.66 -3.78
CA GLY A 82 15.18 -9.33 -3.52
C GLY A 82 16.25 -8.28 -3.19
N MET A 83 16.40 -7.94 -1.91
CA MET A 83 17.57 -7.22 -1.42
C MET A 83 18.13 -7.94 -0.18
N ASN A 84 19.32 -8.50 -0.34
CA ASN A 84 20.20 -8.96 0.73
C ASN A 84 19.60 -9.93 1.77
N GLY A 85 19.11 -11.09 1.32
CA GLY A 85 19.22 -12.33 2.11
C GLY A 85 18.02 -12.78 2.95
N LEU A 86 16.80 -12.35 2.64
CA LEU A 86 15.59 -12.91 3.28
C LEU A 86 14.65 -13.65 2.32
N ILE A 87 14.92 -13.60 1.02
CA ILE A 87 14.16 -14.28 -0.04
C ILE A 87 15.11 -14.57 -1.19
N ASP A 88 15.15 -15.82 -1.66
CA ASP A 88 15.94 -16.18 -2.83
C ASP A 88 15.50 -15.36 -4.05
N SER A 89 16.46 -14.89 -4.85
CA SER A 89 16.20 -14.06 -6.02
C SER A 89 15.30 -14.75 -7.06
N GLU A 90 15.28 -16.09 -7.08
CA GLU A 90 14.37 -16.89 -7.91
C GLU A 90 12.92 -16.85 -7.39
N ILE A 91 12.74 -16.87 -6.06
CA ILE A 91 11.43 -16.73 -5.39
C ILE A 91 10.87 -15.32 -5.58
N ALA A 92 11.71 -14.29 -5.44
CA ALA A 92 11.33 -12.90 -5.70
C ALA A 92 10.93 -12.67 -7.17
N ALA A 93 11.59 -13.33 -8.12
CA ALA A 93 11.23 -13.26 -9.54
C ALA A 93 9.90 -13.97 -9.87
N GLY A 94 9.56 -15.04 -9.15
CA GLY A 94 8.26 -15.72 -9.22
C GLY A 94 7.13 -14.87 -8.64
N LEU A 95 7.31 -14.35 -7.42
CA LEU A 95 6.32 -13.51 -6.73
C LEU A 95 5.92 -12.29 -7.58
N ASN A 96 6.90 -11.57 -8.15
CA ASN A 96 6.63 -10.38 -8.97
C ASN A 96 5.87 -10.66 -10.29
N LYS A 97 5.72 -11.93 -10.69
CA LYS A 97 4.99 -12.36 -11.89
C LYS A 97 3.69 -13.09 -11.58
N ASP A 98 3.63 -13.79 -10.45
CA ASP A 98 2.49 -14.60 -10.06
C ASP A 98 1.47 -13.80 -9.24
N LYS A 99 0.23 -13.80 -9.73
CA LYS A 99 -0.94 -13.50 -8.94
C LYS A 99 -1.47 -14.83 -8.44
N GLY A 100 -1.72 -14.93 -7.15
CA GLY A 100 -2.24 -16.15 -6.56
C GLY A 100 -3.21 -15.85 -5.43
N THR A 101 -4.11 -16.78 -5.21
CA THR A 101 -4.99 -16.80 -4.04
C THR A 101 -4.18 -17.05 -2.77
N CYS A 102 -4.71 -16.72 -1.60
CA CYS A 102 -4.00 -16.98 -0.33
C CYS A 102 -3.66 -18.47 -0.15
N LYS A 103 -4.46 -19.35 -0.75
CA LYS A 103 -4.19 -20.78 -0.81
C LYS A 103 -2.98 -21.11 -1.69
N GLU A 104 -2.94 -20.60 -2.91
CA GLU A 104 -1.81 -20.85 -3.82
C GLU A 104 -0.52 -20.25 -3.27
N LEU A 105 -0.60 -19.09 -2.62
CA LEU A 105 0.54 -18.46 -1.96
C LEU A 105 1.03 -19.31 -0.78
N TYR A 106 0.13 -19.91 0.00
CA TYR A 106 0.50 -20.89 1.02
C TYR A 106 1.18 -22.11 0.42
N ASP A 107 0.59 -22.73 -0.62
CA ASP A 107 1.14 -23.97 -1.20
C ASP A 107 2.51 -23.74 -1.85
N ASN A 108 2.71 -22.59 -2.48
CA ASN A 108 3.93 -22.25 -3.21
C ASN A 108 5.03 -21.60 -2.35
N TYR A 109 4.68 -20.95 -1.23
CA TYR A 109 5.60 -20.13 -0.44
C TYR A 109 5.49 -20.34 1.08
N LYS A 110 5.42 -21.60 1.53
CA LYS A 110 5.32 -21.98 2.96
C LYS A 110 6.42 -21.34 3.82
N ASP A 111 7.62 -21.23 3.29
CA ASP A 111 8.80 -20.73 4.01
C ASP A 111 8.78 -19.20 4.24
N LEU A 112 7.86 -18.48 3.60
CA LEU A 112 7.72 -17.02 3.76
C LEU A 112 6.79 -16.61 4.90
N GLY A 113 6.25 -17.56 5.68
CA GLY A 113 5.37 -17.26 6.82
C GLY A 113 3.88 -17.21 6.48
N PHE A 114 3.50 -17.70 5.29
CA PHE A 114 2.10 -18.02 5.01
C PHE A 114 1.68 -19.23 5.86
N GLU A 115 0.75 -19.02 6.79
CA GLU A 115 0.21 -20.08 7.65
C GLU A 115 -1.04 -20.71 7.00
N SER A 116 -1.21 -22.03 7.18
CA SER A 116 -2.43 -22.72 6.77
C SER A 116 -3.60 -22.24 7.60
N CYS A 117 -4.74 -22.01 6.95
CA CYS A 117 -5.97 -21.65 7.66
C CYS A 117 -6.70 -22.89 8.17
N GLU A 118 -6.80 -23.08 9.49
CA GLU A 118 -7.56 -24.21 10.06
C GLU A 118 -9.08 -24.05 9.91
N ALA A 119 -9.56 -22.80 9.76
CA ALA A 119 -10.98 -22.51 9.54
C ALA A 119 -11.48 -22.91 8.14
N PHE A 120 -10.58 -23.16 7.19
CA PHE A 120 -10.93 -23.59 5.84
C PHE A 120 -10.14 -24.80 5.40
N THR A 121 -10.84 -25.87 5.07
CA THR A 121 -10.23 -27.04 4.47
C THR A 121 -9.91 -26.79 2.99
N VAL A 122 -8.84 -27.42 2.50
CA VAL A 122 -8.41 -27.41 1.08
C VAL A 122 -9.56 -27.77 0.10
N ALA A 123 -10.54 -28.55 0.59
CA ALA A 123 -11.73 -28.99 -0.12
C ALA A 123 -12.80 -27.88 -0.28
N GLU A 124 -12.89 -26.94 0.67
CA GLU A 124 -13.83 -25.82 0.60
C GLU A 124 -13.42 -24.87 -0.53
N CYS A 125 -12.13 -24.52 -0.64
CA CYS A 125 -11.63 -23.70 -1.75
C CYS A 125 -11.79 -24.33 -3.15
N LYS A 126 -12.20 -25.61 -3.26
CA LYS A 126 -12.34 -26.35 -4.52
C LYS A 126 -13.80 -26.51 -4.97
N LYS A 127 -14.77 -26.09 -4.15
CA LYS A 127 -16.18 -26.10 -4.52
C LYS A 127 -16.51 -24.82 -5.29
N GLU A 128 -16.35 -24.90 -6.60
CA GLU A 128 -17.31 -24.49 -7.65
C GLU A 128 -16.77 -24.85 -9.03
#